data_AF-A0A3D5WD49-F1
#
_entry.id   AF-A0A3D5WD49-F1
#
_cell.length_a   1.000
_cell.length_b   1.000
_cell.length_c   1.000
_cell.angle_alpha   90.00
_cell.angle_beta   90.00
_cell.angle_gamma   90.00
#
_symmetry.space_group_name_H-M   'P 1'
#
loop_
_entity.id
_entity.type
_entity.pdbx_description
1 polymer ?
#
loop_
_entity_poly.entity_id
_entity_poly.type
_entity_poly.pdbx_seq_one_letter_code
_entity_poly.pdbx_strand_id
1 'polypeptide(L)'
;MIHRGKVKNCYELARCLPTPHEAILVIYEGGKEKNRTVSYNAVPVWLSGYMHPLYLVVVRGFGREPMMLLTSCKVAIHKKESIWRIVEVYLTRWKCDESYRYIKQCYNLEDIRVRSYVGIRNMVVLLLAVSYFAAVYLGQNLRLKLLVERIFLVSKRFFGVPSFFNYAIADGIYNLLFPDKTALGQIKKSTIDDFQLSFDFG
;
A
#
# COMPACT_ATOMS: atom_id res chain seq x y z
N MET A 1 6.09 28.82 -2.63
CA MET A 1 5.82 28.25 -3.96
C MET A 1 5.48 29.37 -4.92
N ILE A 2 5.83 29.30 -6.20
CA ILE A 2 5.54 30.35 -7.19
C ILE A 2 4.32 29.93 -8.00
N HIS A 3 3.29 30.78 -8.04
CA HIS A 3 2.10 30.59 -8.88
C HIS A 3 1.73 31.92 -9.55
N ARG A 4 1.60 31.90 -10.88
CA ARG A 4 1.40 33.10 -11.72
C ARG A 4 2.46 34.19 -11.45
N GLY A 5 3.72 33.80 -11.36
CA GLY A 5 4.85 34.71 -11.15
C GLY A 5 5.00 35.30 -9.74
N LYS A 6 4.08 35.01 -8.81
CA LYS A 6 4.16 35.50 -7.42
C LYS A 6 4.50 34.35 -6.47
N VAL A 7 5.38 34.63 -5.51
CA VAL A 7 5.59 33.74 -4.37
C VAL A 7 4.32 33.76 -3.51
N LYS A 8 3.78 32.58 -3.25
CA LYS A 8 2.60 32.36 -2.43
C LYS A 8 2.85 31.27 -1.40
N ASN A 9 2.18 31.39 -0.25
CA ASN A 9 2.05 30.30 0.71
C ASN A 9 1.22 29.18 0.06
N CYS A 10 1.71 27.93 0.15
CA CYS A 10 1.07 26.79 -0.48
C CYS A 10 -0.32 26.50 0.10
N TYR A 11 -0.44 26.63 1.43
CA TYR A 11 -1.66 26.34 2.15
C TYR A 11 -2.77 27.38 1.86
N GLU A 12 -2.42 28.67 1.88
CA GLU A 12 -3.36 29.73 1.50
C GLU A 12 -3.82 29.60 0.04
N LEU A 13 -2.88 29.28 -0.87
CA LEU A 13 -3.21 29.00 -2.27
C LEU A 13 -4.22 27.86 -2.37
N ALA A 14 -4.00 26.75 -1.66
CA ALA A 14 -4.90 25.60 -1.67
C ALA A 14 -6.29 25.94 -1.11
N ARG A 15 -6.38 26.77 -0.06
CA ARG A 15 -7.65 27.20 0.53
C ARG A 15 -8.44 28.17 -0.34
N CYS A 16 -7.78 28.99 -1.15
CA CYS A 16 -8.45 29.92 -2.05
C CYS A 16 -8.68 29.36 -3.46
N LEU A 17 -8.01 28.26 -3.82
CA LEU A 17 -8.13 27.67 -5.15
C LEU A 17 -9.55 27.09 -5.38
N PRO A 18 -10.26 27.49 -6.45
CA PRO A 18 -11.51 26.87 -6.84
C PRO A 18 -11.30 25.41 -7.23
N THR A 19 -12.22 24.53 -6.81
CA THR A 19 -12.21 23.09 -7.10
C THR A 19 -13.45 22.70 -7.90
N PRO A 20 -13.44 22.88 -9.24
CA PRO A 20 -14.64 22.72 -10.08
C PRO A 20 -14.98 21.26 -10.40
N HIS A 21 -14.07 20.33 -10.15
CA HIS A 21 -14.27 18.92 -10.41
C HIS A 21 -14.64 18.18 -9.13
N GLU A 22 -15.51 17.18 -9.25
CA GLU A 22 -15.97 16.35 -8.15
C GLU A 22 -15.82 14.87 -8.46
N ALA A 23 -15.61 14.07 -7.42
CA ALA A 23 -15.66 12.62 -7.46
C ALA A 23 -16.36 12.11 -6.19
N ILE A 24 -17.08 10.99 -6.31
CA ILE A 24 -17.74 10.34 -5.18
C ILE A 24 -16.89 9.15 -4.76
N LEU A 25 -16.52 9.12 -3.49
CA LEU A 25 -15.80 8.01 -2.87
C LEU A 25 -16.75 7.24 -1.96
N VAL A 26 -16.79 5.93 -2.14
CA VAL A 26 -17.47 5.02 -1.21
C VAL A 26 -16.47 4.64 -0.12
N ILE A 27 -16.76 5.02 1.12
CA ILE A 27 -15.92 4.74 2.29
C ILE A 27 -16.71 3.84 3.23
N TYR A 28 -16.04 2.82 3.75
CA TYR A 28 -16.57 1.93 4.77
C TYR A 28 -16.13 2.41 6.15
N GLU A 29 -17.06 2.97 6.93
CA GLU A 29 -16.82 3.39 8.32
C GLU A 29 -17.76 2.62 9.24
N GLY A 30 -17.21 1.87 10.20
CA GLY A 30 -18.01 1.10 11.16
C GLY A 30 -18.93 0.06 10.50
N GLY A 31 -18.51 -0.53 9.38
CA GLY A 31 -19.29 -1.53 8.65
C GLY A 31 -20.44 -0.96 7.81
N LYS A 32 -20.59 0.37 7.71
CA LYS A 32 -21.58 1.02 6.84
C LYS A 32 -20.90 1.73 5.69
N GLU A 33 -21.50 1.60 4.51
CA GLU A 33 -21.12 2.39 3.33
C GLU A 33 -21.57 3.84 3.50
N LYS A 34 -20.63 4.75 3.31
CA LYS A 34 -20.90 6.18 3.24
C LYS A 34 -20.30 6.73 1.97
N ASN A 35 -21.11 7.49 1.24
CA ASN A 35 -20.64 8.26 0.10
C ASN A 35 -20.06 9.58 0.61
N ARG A 36 -18.82 9.87 0.21
CA ARG A 36 -18.15 11.13 0.46
C ARG A 36 -17.79 11.78 -0.86
N THR A 37 -18.36 12.94 -1.12
CA THR A 37 -17.98 13.76 -2.27
C THR A 37 -16.67 14.46 -1.97
N VAL A 38 -15.72 14.36 -2.89
CA VAL A 38 -14.46 15.10 -2.87
C VAL A 38 -14.40 16.01 -4.08
N SER A 39 -13.91 17.23 -3.88
CA SER A 39 -13.72 18.20 -4.96
C SER A 39 -12.24 18.48 -5.16
N TYR A 40 -11.82 18.68 -6.40
CA TYR A 40 -10.40 18.80 -6.74
C TYR A 40 -10.11 19.73 -7.92
N ASN A 41 -8.85 20.16 -7.99
CA ASN A 41 -8.30 20.92 -9.11
C ASN A 41 -6.77 20.76 -9.17
N ALA A 42 -6.17 21.11 -10.30
CA ALA A 42 -4.73 21.20 -10.46
C ALA A 42 -4.32 22.55 -11.05
N VAL A 43 -3.21 23.11 -10.55
CA VAL A 43 -2.62 24.31 -11.12
C VAL A 43 -1.13 24.15 -11.34
N PRO A 44 -0.57 24.75 -12.41
CA PRO A 44 0.87 24.79 -12.59
C PRO A 44 1.51 25.68 -11.52
N VAL A 45 2.63 25.20 -10.98
CA VAL A 45 3.40 25.85 -9.92
C VAL A 45 4.89 25.65 -10.17
N TRP A 46 5.70 26.51 -9.55
CA TRP A 46 7.15 26.46 -9.65
C TRP A 46 7.78 26.53 -8.25
N LEU A 47 8.95 25.90 -8.12
CA LEU A 47 9.80 26.03 -6.95
C LEU A 47 11.04 26.85 -7.32
N SER A 48 11.53 27.65 -6.38
CA SER A 48 12.77 28.40 -6.59
C SER A 48 13.92 27.43 -6.82
N GLY A 49 14.69 27.62 -7.89
CA GLY A 49 15.81 26.76 -8.24
C GLY A 49 15.45 25.41 -8.89
N TYR A 50 14.16 25.12 -9.13
CA TYR A 50 13.74 23.90 -9.82
C TYR A 50 13.21 24.22 -11.21
N MET A 51 13.85 23.69 -12.25
CA MET A 51 13.60 24.07 -13.65
C MET A 51 12.52 23.22 -14.35
N HIS A 52 12.08 22.12 -13.74
CA HIS A 52 11.03 21.29 -14.35
C HIS A 52 9.63 21.76 -13.92
N PRO A 53 8.64 21.68 -14.82
CA PRO A 53 7.27 22.07 -14.50
C PRO A 53 6.70 21.17 -13.40
N LEU A 54 6.00 21.80 -12.45
CA LEU A 54 5.30 21.11 -11.37
C LEU A 54 3.82 21.48 -11.40
N TYR A 55 3.01 20.58 -10.85
CA TYR A 55 1.58 20.81 -10.66
C TYR A 55 1.24 20.62 -9.18
N LEU A 56 0.47 21.57 -8.65
CA LEU A 56 -0.17 21.44 -7.35
C LEU A 56 -1.60 20.95 -7.57
N VAL A 57 -1.87 19.72 -7.15
CA VAL A 57 -3.21 19.16 -7.09
C VAL A 57 -3.77 19.40 -5.70
N VAL A 58 -4.94 20.02 -5.62
CA VAL A 58 -5.65 20.33 -4.39
C VAL A 58 -6.91 19.49 -4.34
N VAL A 59 -7.14 18.79 -3.23
CA VAL A 59 -8.33 17.97 -3.01
C VAL A 59 -8.98 18.35 -1.68
N ARG A 60 -10.29 18.55 -1.69
CA ARG A 60 -11.12 18.87 -0.53
C ARG A 60 -12.14 17.75 -0.28
N GLY A 61 -12.57 17.60 0.97
CA GLY A 61 -13.56 16.61 1.37
C GLY A 61 -12.97 15.41 2.12
N PHE A 62 -11.67 15.16 2.05
CA PHE A 62 -11.02 14.10 2.84
C PHE A 62 -10.94 14.39 4.35
N GLY A 63 -10.85 15.67 4.72
CA GLY A 63 -10.74 16.14 6.10
C GLY A 63 -11.05 17.62 6.21
N ARG A 64 -10.67 18.25 7.33
CA ARG A 64 -10.85 19.69 7.57
C ARG A 64 -10.00 20.54 6.64
N GLU A 65 -8.76 20.10 6.42
CA GLU A 65 -7.79 20.80 5.59
C GLU A 65 -7.71 20.20 4.18
N PRO A 66 -7.44 21.02 3.15
CA PRO A 66 -7.24 20.51 1.81
C PRO A 66 -5.97 19.66 1.73
N MET A 67 -6.10 18.50 1.08
CA MET A 67 -4.94 17.71 0.68
C MET A 67 -4.22 18.42 -0.47
N MET A 68 -2.91 18.57 -0.34
CA MET A 68 -2.05 19.23 -1.31
C MET A 68 -1.02 18.24 -1.83
N LEU A 69 -1.07 17.93 -3.12
CA LEU A 69 -0.14 17.02 -3.78
C LEU A 69 0.69 17.80 -4.79
N LEU A 70 2.01 17.78 -4.61
CA LEU A 70 2.94 18.34 -5.58
C LEU A 70 3.45 17.21 -6.48
N THR A 71 3.32 17.37 -7.80
CA THR A 71 3.73 16.34 -8.75
C THR A 71 4.53 16.91 -9.92
N SER A 72 5.54 16.16 -10.36
CA SER A 72 6.27 16.35 -11.62
C SER A 72 5.67 15.56 -12.78
N CYS A 73 4.65 14.73 -12.53
CA CYS A 73 3.91 14.06 -13.59
C CYS A 73 3.19 15.10 -14.46
N LYS A 74 3.09 14.82 -15.76
CA LYS A 74 2.31 15.66 -16.67
C LYS A 74 0.83 15.59 -16.26
N VAL A 75 0.21 16.74 -16.06
CA VAL A 75 -1.23 16.85 -15.76
C VAL A 75 -1.91 17.68 -16.83
N ALA A 76 -2.86 17.07 -17.55
CA ALA A 76 -3.74 17.80 -18.45
C ALA A 76 -4.81 18.51 -17.61
N ILE A 77 -4.53 19.73 -17.16
CA ILE A 77 -5.36 20.50 -16.21
C ILE A 77 -6.81 20.78 -16.68
N HIS A 78 -7.10 20.61 -17.96
CA HIS A 78 -8.45 20.75 -18.52
C HIS A 78 -9.24 19.43 -18.56
N LYS A 79 -8.61 18.30 -18.24
CA LYS A 79 -9.22 16.97 -18.21
C LYS A 79 -9.32 16.49 -16.77
N LYS A 80 -10.54 16.42 -16.24
CA LYS A 80 -10.80 16.02 -14.84
C LYS A 80 -10.18 14.65 -14.49
N GLU A 81 -10.23 13.71 -15.44
CA GLU A 81 -9.68 12.35 -15.29
C GLU A 81 -8.16 12.36 -15.13
N SER A 82 -7.48 13.28 -15.82
CA SER A 82 -6.02 13.43 -15.71
C SER A 82 -5.60 13.92 -14.33
N ILE A 83 -6.41 14.78 -13.70
CA ILE A 83 -6.16 15.29 -12.35
C ILE A 83 -6.47 14.21 -11.33
N TRP A 84 -7.64 13.56 -11.48
CA TRP A 84 -8.07 12.49 -10.60
C TRP A 84 -7.08 11.32 -10.56
N ARG A 85 -6.48 10.95 -11.69
CA ARG A 85 -5.42 9.93 -11.76
C ARG A 85 -4.26 10.21 -10.80
N ILE A 86 -3.86 11.47 -10.62
CA ILE A 86 -2.80 11.83 -9.65
C ILE A 86 -3.27 11.56 -8.22
N VAL A 87 -4.53 11.89 -7.92
CA VAL A 87 -5.15 11.60 -6.62
C VAL A 87 -5.19 10.09 -6.38
N GLU A 88 -5.61 9.29 -7.37
CA GLU A 88 -5.63 7.82 -7.27
C GLU A 88 -4.25 7.24 -7.02
N VAL A 89 -3.22 7.69 -7.76
CA VAL A 89 -1.83 7.27 -7.54
C VAL A 89 -1.35 7.63 -6.13
N TYR A 90 -1.77 8.77 -5.59
CA TYR A 90 -1.43 9.11 -4.21
C TYR A 90 -2.21 8.27 -3.20
N LEU A 91 -3.49 7.97 -3.44
CA LEU A 91 -4.28 7.10 -2.58
C LEU A 91 -3.75 5.65 -2.59
N THR A 92 -3.18 5.17 -3.71
CA THR A 92 -2.52 3.86 -3.73
C THR A 92 -1.26 3.82 -2.87
N ARG A 93 -0.65 4.96 -2.52
CA ARG A 93 0.43 5.03 -1.52
C ARG A 93 0.01 4.44 -0.17
N TRP A 94 -1.25 4.64 0.25
CA TRP A 94 -1.75 4.02 1.49
C TRP A 94 -1.78 2.50 1.43
N LYS A 95 -1.84 1.88 0.24
CA LYS A 95 -1.72 0.43 0.11
C LYS A 95 -0.34 -0.06 0.55
N CYS A 96 0.71 0.74 0.40
CA CYS A 96 2.03 0.41 0.93
C CYS A 96 2.00 0.36 2.46
N ASP A 97 1.43 1.39 3.11
CA ASP A 97 1.31 1.44 4.58
C ASP A 97 0.50 0.25 5.11
N GLU A 98 -0.58 -0.12 4.44
CA GLU A 98 -1.37 -1.30 4.80
C GLU A 98 -0.61 -2.62 4.58
N SER A 99 0.21 -2.71 3.53
CA SER A 99 1.08 -3.88 3.30
C SER A 99 2.14 -4.03 4.38
N TYR A 100 2.73 -2.91 4.85
CA TYR A 100 3.67 -2.93 5.97
C TYR A 100 2.99 -3.31 7.29
N ARG A 101 1.79 -2.77 7.55
CA ARG A 101 0.98 -3.13 8.73
C ARG A 101 0.66 -4.63 8.73
N TYR A 102 0.20 -5.15 7.58
CA TYR A 102 -0.05 -6.57 7.37
C TYR A 102 1.18 -7.42 7.69
N ILE A 103 2.34 -7.08 7.11
CA ILE A 103 3.59 -7.81 7.35
C ILE A 103 3.94 -7.82 8.85
N LYS A 104 3.84 -6.67 9.51
CA LYS A 104 4.15 -6.53 10.93
C LYS A 104 3.21 -7.36 11.83
N GLN A 105 1.91 -7.30 11.55
CA GLN A 105 0.87 -7.90 12.39
C GLN A 105 0.66 -9.39 12.11
N CYS A 106 0.59 -9.83 10.85
CA CYS A 106 0.28 -11.23 10.52
C CYS A 106 1.44 -12.20 10.79
N TYR A 107 2.67 -11.70 10.69
CA TYR A 107 3.86 -12.53 10.88
C TYR A 107 4.58 -12.24 12.19
N ASN A 108 3.98 -11.45 13.08
CA ASN A 108 4.56 -11.00 14.35
C ASN A 108 6.02 -10.52 14.19
N LEU A 109 6.32 -9.79 13.10
CA LEU A 109 7.68 -9.40 12.76
C LEU A 109 8.36 -8.60 13.89
N GLU A 110 7.59 -7.78 14.60
CA GLU A 110 8.09 -6.97 15.73
C GLU A 110 8.43 -7.80 16.97
N ASP A 111 7.97 -9.06 17.03
CA ASP A 111 8.27 -9.98 18.14
C ASP A 111 9.39 -10.99 17.82
N ILE A 112 9.94 -10.97 16.61
CA ILE A 112 11.07 -11.83 16.25
C ILE A 112 12.29 -11.46 17.11
N ARG A 113 12.87 -12.46 17.78
CA ARG A 113 14.09 -12.31 18.59
C ARG A 113 15.23 -13.08 17.93
N VAL A 114 16.28 -12.35 17.57
CA VAL A 114 17.53 -12.89 17.03
C VAL A 114 18.71 -12.21 17.73
N ARG A 115 19.86 -12.89 17.78
CA ARG A 115 21.03 -12.46 18.58
C ARG A 115 22.00 -11.54 17.83
N SER A 116 21.75 -11.24 16.55
CA SER A 116 22.64 -10.40 15.73
C SER A 116 21.86 -9.56 14.73
N TYR A 117 22.44 -8.42 14.36
CA TYR A 117 21.87 -7.52 13.34
C TYR A 117 21.75 -8.22 11.97
N VAL A 118 22.76 -9.02 11.60
CA VAL A 118 22.72 -9.85 10.38
C VAL A 118 21.53 -10.81 10.41
N GLY A 119 21.26 -11.44 11.56
CA GLY A 119 20.07 -12.27 11.76
C GLY A 119 18.77 -11.52 11.52
N ILE A 120 18.66 -10.26 11.97
CA ILE A 120 17.46 -9.43 11.74
C ILE A 120 17.26 -9.21 10.24
N ARG A 121 18.32 -8.82 9.52
CA ARG A 121 18.26 -8.55 8.08
C ARG A 121 17.83 -9.79 7.30
N ASN A 122 18.41 -10.94 7.62
CA ASN A 122 18.07 -12.20 6.97
C ASN A 122 16.60 -12.56 7.17
N MET A 123 16.10 -12.43 8.40
CA MET A 123 14.69 -12.71 8.72
C MET A 123 13.74 -11.78 7.98
N VAL A 124 14.07 -10.48 7.92
CA VAL A 124 13.28 -9.48 7.18
C VAL A 124 13.24 -9.82 5.69
N VAL A 125 14.36 -10.22 5.09
CA VAL A 125 14.42 -10.55 3.65
C VAL A 125 13.68 -11.84 3.31
N LEU A 126 13.82 -12.89 4.13
CA LEU A 126 13.04 -14.11 3.97
C LEU A 126 11.54 -13.81 4.07
N LEU A 127 11.14 -13.02 5.06
CA LEU A 127 9.74 -12.66 5.26
C LEU A 127 9.21 -11.82 4.10
N LEU A 128 9.98 -10.86 3.60
CA LEU A 128 9.62 -10.08 2.41
C LEU A 128 9.47 -10.98 1.18
N ALA A 129 10.39 -11.92 0.95
CA ALA A 129 10.30 -12.88 -0.15
C ALA A 129 9.05 -13.76 -0.07
N VAL A 130 8.73 -14.30 1.12
CA VAL A 130 7.51 -15.07 1.36
C VAL A 130 6.26 -14.21 1.17
N SER A 131 6.27 -12.97 1.65
CA SER A 131 5.14 -12.05 1.50
C SER A 131 4.90 -11.69 0.03
N TYR A 132 5.96 -11.52 -0.77
CA TYR A 132 5.87 -11.29 -2.22
C TYR A 132 5.30 -12.51 -2.93
N PHE A 133 5.80 -13.70 -2.61
CA PHE A 133 5.26 -14.96 -3.15
C PHE A 133 3.76 -15.09 -2.83
N ALA A 134 3.38 -14.83 -1.59
CA ALA A 134 2.00 -14.90 -1.12
C ALA A 134 1.08 -13.87 -1.78
N ALA A 135 1.50 -12.61 -1.85
CA ALA A 135 0.66 -11.51 -2.34
C ALA A 135 0.62 -11.40 -3.87
N VAL A 136 1.75 -11.62 -4.54
CA VAL A 136 1.92 -11.35 -5.97
C VAL A 136 1.88 -12.63 -6.78
N TYR A 137 2.72 -13.61 -6.45
CA TYR A 137 2.87 -14.81 -7.28
C TYR A 137 1.65 -15.74 -7.22
N LEU A 138 1.09 -15.93 -6.04
CA LEU A 138 -0.16 -16.68 -5.83
C LEU A 138 -1.37 -16.01 -6.52
N GLY A 139 -1.40 -14.67 -6.59
CA GLY A 139 -2.48 -13.93 -7.24
C GLY A 139 -2.42 -13.92 -8.78
N GLN A 140 -1.24 -14.10 -9.38
CA GLN A 140 -1.04 -14.00 -10.84
C GLN A 140 -1.31 -15.29 -11.62
N ASN A 141 -1.21 -16.46 -10.98
CA ASN A 141 -1.37 -17.75 -11.65
C ASN A 141 -2.81 -18.28 -11.54
N LEU A 142 -3.45 -18.60 -12.68
CA LEU A 142 -4.86 -19.02 -12.74
C LEU A 142 -5.18 -20.26 -11.89
N ARG A 143 -4.28 -21.25 -11.83
CA ARG A 143 -4.38 -22.44 -10.95
C ARG A 143 -4.25 -22.09 -9.46
N LEU A 144 -3.39 -21.13 -9.15
CA LEU A 144 -3.20 -20.64 -7.78
C LEU A 144 -4.38 -19.75 -7.33
N LYS A 145 -5.09 -19.12 -8.27
CA LYS A 145 -6.33 -18.38 -8.03
C LYS A 145 -7.48 -19.25 -7.50
N LEU A 146 -7.63 -20.47 -8.02
CA LEU A 146 -8.58 -21.47 -7.48
C LEU A 146 -8.18 -21.92 -6.06
N LEU A 147 -6.88 -22.00 -5.78
CA LEU A 147 -6.34 -22.28 -4.45
C LEU A 147 -6.63 -21.12 -3.48
N VAL A 148 -6.47 -19.87 -3.95
CA VAL A 148 -6.85 -18.65 -3.23
C VAL A 148 -8.34 -18.60 -2.93
N GLU A 149 -9.23 -19.01 -3.84
CA GLU A 149 -10.67 -19.12 -3.56
C GLU A 149 -10.97 -20.14 -2.45
N ARG A 150 -10.27 -21.28 -2.44
CA ARG A 150 -10.41 -22.29 -1.39
C ARG A 150 -9.85 -21.80 -0.04
N ILE A 151 -8.72 -21.11 -0.06
CA ILE A 151 -8.08 -20.40 1.07
C ILE A 151 -9.05 -19.35 1.64
N PHE A 152 -9.74 -18.60 0.77
CA PHE A 152 -10.72 -17.59 1.14
C PHE A 152 -11.95 -18.21 1.82
N LEU A 153 -12.47 -19.34 1.30
CA LEU A 153 -13.57 -20.08 1.92
C LEU A 153 -13.24 -20.64 3.30
N VAL A 154 -11.96 -20.98 3.55
CA VAL A 154 -11.48 -21.49 4.83
C VAL A 154 -11.16 -20.37 5.82
N SER A 155 -10.85 -19.16 5.34
CA SER A 155 -10.57 -18.00 6.18
C SER A 155 -11.83 -17.54 6.94
N LYS A 156 -11.85 -17.73 8.27
CA LYS A 156 -12.99 -17.34 9.11
C LYS A 156 -12.89 -15.86 9.45
N ARG A 157 -13.55 -14.94 8.72
CA ARG A 157 -13.73 -13.56 9.25
C ARG A 157 -15.12 -12.95 9.12
N PHE A 158 -15.55 -12.48 10.29
CA PHE A 158 -16.69 -11.65 10.66
C PHE A 158 -16.60 -10.22 10.09
N PHE A 159 -17.77 -9.64 9.84
CA PHE A 159 -18.02 -8.23 9.52
C PHE A 159 -17.13 -7.26 10.33
N GLY A 160 -16.18 -6.56 9.69
CA GLY A 160 -15.57 -5.35 10.27
C GLY A 160 -14.08 -5.07 10.03
N VAL A 161 -13.28 -6.01 9.48
CA VAL A 161 -11.85 -5.79 9.18
C VAL A 161 -11.68 -5.52 7.67
N PRO A 162 -10.89 -4.51 7.22
CA PRO A 162 -10.91 -4.07 5.83
C PRO A 162 -10.48 -5.17 4.85
N SER A 163 -11.07 -5.10 3.66
CA SER A 163 -10.96 -6.02 2.51
C SER A 163 -9.58 -6.05 1.85
N PHE A 164 -8.50 -6.15 2.63
CA PHE A 164 -7.16 -6.24 2.10
C PHE A 164 -6.78 -7.72 1.89
N PHE A 165 -6.76 -8.12 0.61
CA PHE A 165 -6.57 -9.49 0.11
C PHE A 165 -5.45 -10.28 0.80
N ASN A 166 -4.35 -9.61 1.15
CA ASN A 166 -3.17 -10.26 1.74
C ASN A 166 -3.44 -10.87 3.12
N TYR A 167 -4.36 -10.31 3.91
CA TYR A 167 -4.75 -10.91 5.20
C TYR A 167 -5.51 -12.22 5.00
N ALA A 168 -6.39 -12.29 4.00
CA ALA A 168 -7.16 -13.49 3.69
C ALA A 168 -6.25 -14.62 3.18
N ILE A 169 -5.25 -14.28 2.35
CA ILE A 169 -4.23 -15.26 1.93
C ILE A 169 -3.44 -15.80 3.12
N ALA A 170 -2.95 -14.92 4.01
CA ALA A 170 -2.18 -15.37 5.16
C ALA A 170 -2.99 -16.33 6.05
N ASP A 171 -4.24 -15.97 6.34
CA ASP A 171 -5.12 -16.79 7.18
C ASP A 171 -5.44 -18.13 6.52
N GLY A 172 -5.77 -18.16 5.23
CA GLY A 172 -6.05 -19.44 4.57
C GLY A 172 -4.81 -20.31 4.35
N ILE A 173 -3.61 -19.74 4.14
CA ILE A 173 -2.35 -20.51 4.16
C ILE A 173 -2.13 -21.13 5.55
N TYR A 174 -2.29 -20.33 6.60
CA TYR A 174 -2.16 -20.80 7.98
C TYR A 174 -3.14 -21.94 8.26
N ASN A 175 -4.42 -21.75 7.97
CA ASN A 175 -5.44 -22.78 8.22
C ASN A 175 -5.29 -24.03 7.34
N LEU A 176 -4.65 -23.92 6.17
CA LEU A 176 -4.39 -25.06 5.30
C LEU A 176 -3.19 -25.90 5.78
N LEU A 177 -2.10 -25.23 6.19
CA LEU A 177 -0.83 -25.90 6.49
C LEU A 177 -0.67 -26.24 7.97
N PHE A 178 -1.21 -25.43 8.89
CA PHE A 178 -1.07 -25.63 10.33
C PHE A 178 -1.69 -26.95 10.86
N PRO A 179 -2.84 -27.43 10.33
CA PRO A 179 -3.40 -28.73 10.73
C PRO A 179 -2.64 -29.94 10.18
N ASP A 180 -1.85 -29.78 9.12
CA ASP A 180 -1.15 -30.88 8.48
C ASP A 180 0.14 -31.25 9.25
N LYS A 181 0.08 -32.36 9.98
CA LYS A 181 1.18 -32.89 10.80
C LYS A 181 2.13 -33.80 10.03
N THR A 182 1.90 -34.03 8.73
CA THR A 182 2.61 -35.08 7.96
C THR A 182 3.76 -34.56 7.10
N ALA A 183 3.83 -33.26 6.81
CA ALA A 183 4.73 -32.71 5.79
C ALA A 183 6.23 -32.70 6.16
N LEU A 184 6.60 -32.64 7.45
CA LEU A 184 8.01 -32.51 7.88
C LEU A 184 8.68 -33.84 8.29
N GLY A 185 7.95 -34.96 8.28
CA GLY A 185 8.45 -36.25 8.76
C GLY A 185 9.46 -36.96 7.84
N GLN A 186 9.65 -36.48 6.61
CA GLN A 186 10.46 -37.19 5.60
C GLN A 186 11.75 -36.47 5.17
N ILE A 187 12.07 -35.31 5.74
CA ILE A 187 13.32 -34.62 5.41
C ILE A 187 14.46 -35.28 6.20
N LYS A 188 15.22 -36.16 5.55
CA LYS A 188 16.52 -36.63 6.08
C LYS A 188 17.39 -35.40 6.34
N LYS A 189 17.85 -35.21 7.58
CA LYS A 189 18.88 -34.23 7.92
C LYS A 189 20.11 -34.52 7.06
N SER A 190 20.35 -33.71 6.02
CA SER A 190 21.66 -33.65 5.40
C SER A 190 22.58 -32.86 6.33
N THR A 191 23.74 -33.43 6.63
CA THR A 191 24.87 -32.78 7.31
C THR A 191 25.35 -31.63 6.41
N ILE A 192 24.77 -30.45 6.57
CA ILE A 192 25.31 -29.24 5.97
C ILE A 192 25.27 -28.14 7.03
N ASP A 193 26.33 -28.12 7.83
CA ASP A 193 26.76 -26.90 8.50
C ASP A 193 27.36 -25.97 7.42
N ASP A 194 27.13 -24.66 7.57
CA ASP A 194 27.57 -23.53 6.72
C ASP A 194 26.57 -22.91 5.74
N PHE A 195 25.26 -22.99 5.98
CA PHE A 195 24.27 -22.10 5.31
C PHE A 195 23.81 -20.94 6.19
N GLN A 196 24.74 -20.20 6.81
CA GLN A 196 24.36 -18.91 7.35
C GLN A 196 24.09 -17.99 6.15
N LEU A 197 22.80 -17.72 5.89
CA LEU A 197 22.38 -16.70 4.94
C LEU A 197 23.15 -15.41 5.28
N SER A 198 23.97 -14.93 4.37
CA SER A 198 24.64 -13.63 4.49
C SER A 198 24.28 -12.86 3.24
N PHE A 199 23.22 -12.08 3.35
CA PHE A 199 22.89 -11.16 2.28
C PHE A 199 23.79 -9.92 2.41
N ASP A 200 24.66 -9.71 1.43
CA ASP A 200 25.41 -8.47 1.26
C ASP A 200 24.45 -7.38 0.79
N PHE A 201 23.90 -6.62 1.72
CA PHE A 201 23.36 -5.32 1.37
C PHE A 201 24.36 -4.26 1.80
N GLY A 202 25.09 -3.76 0.81
CA GLY A 202 26.01 -2.63 0.92
C GLY A 202 25.31 -1.30 1.16
#